data_AF-A0A7J4N7J6-F1
#
_entry.id   AF-A0A7J4N7J6-F1
#
_cell.length_a   1.000
_cell.length_b   1.000
_cell.length_c   1.000
_cell.angle_alpha   90.00
_cell.angle_beta   90.00
_cell.angle_gamma   90.00
#
_symmetry.space_group_name_H-M   'P 1'
#
loop_
_entity.id
_entity.type
_entity.pdbx_description
1 polymer ?
#
loop_
_entity_poly.entity_id
_entity_poly.type
_entity_poly.pdbx_seq_one_letter_code
_entity_poly.pdbx_strand_id
1 'polypeptide(L)'
;MPGDQSEANEEEVFEFDCPECGKHIVGEADKCPGCGTEFVIEEVPMVDCQSCGEACPLESDVCPSCGKSLVDEGEDELRQEFPRLVAEVKPLLMISKDYGVEVGEGRRLIDKAVQAGKQRDLATAVQMVKEARSSIKAALDEKLVAEESNLEKLVEIVSRSGVDPKEVSGSLSALRSLREEGDVEGALRAAVKGRKAAERSSGKYLEANDMVESLSRLIDVCDQFYLDSREAKRMLNEARDAGDHGDWGMMGILSRKGREQLMRALPEATKSEMRKAKNQLLDAKTEGKDVRTLVKVLKDAGVAMNRERYDQALERLSDFKDELKRL
;
A
#
# COMPACT_ATOMS: atom_id res chain seq x y z
N MET A 1 -18.59 -77.46 -20.72
CA MET A 1 -17.80 -77.75 -19.50
C MET A 1 -16.72 -78.75 -19.88
N PRO A 2 -15.49 -78.57 -19.38
CA PRO A 2 -14.31 -77.89 -19.95
C PRO A 2 -13.42 -78.88 -20.76
N GLY A 3 -12.50 -78.54 -21.67
CA GLY A 3 -11.72 -77.32 -21.86
C GLY A 3 -10.36 -77.46 -21.15
N ASP A 4 -9.33 -77.95 -21.84
CA ASP A 4 -7.93 -77.64 -21.45
C ASP A 4 -7.01 -77.72 -22.68
N GLN A 5 -6.75 -76.55 -23.24
CA GLN A 5 -5.70 -76.27 -24.22
C GLN A 5 -4.49 -75.80 -23.40
N SER A 6 -3.44 -76.63 -23.31
CA SER A 6 -2.13 -76.18 -22.87
C SER A 6 -1.35 -75.66 -24.09
N GLU A 7 -1.54 -74.40 -24.42
CA GLU A 7 -0.64 -73.64 -25.30
C GLU A 7 0.35 -72.83 -24.43
N ALA A 8 1.57 -72.72 -24.96
CA ALA A 8 2.79 -72.34 -24.29
C ALA A 8 2.76 -70.93 -23.67
N ASN A 9 3.25 -70.82 -22.43
CA ASN A 9 3.74 -69.58 -21.86
C ASN A 9 5.22 -69.46 -22.26
N GLU A 10 5.51 -68.78 -23.38
CA GLU A 10 6.87 -68.29 -23.66
C GLU A 10 7.09 -67.07 -22.75
N GLU A 11 7.78 -67.27 -21.63
CA GLU A 11 8.27 -66.17 -20.80
C GLU A 11 9.35 -65.42 -21.60
N GLU A 12 9.06 -64.20 -22.04
CA GLU A 12 10.04 -63.33 -22.70
C GLU A 12 11.18 -63.02 -21.73
N VAL A 13 12.36 -63.58 -22.00
CA VAL A 13 13.57 -63.33 -21.20
C VAL A 13 14.09 -61.93 -21.53
N PHE A 14 14.04 -61.01 -20.56
CA PHE A 14 14.52 -59.64 -20.70
C PHE A 14 16.06 -59.60 -20.72
N GLU A 15 16.67 -59.10 -21.79
CA GLU A 15 18.13 -59.01 -21.97
C GLU A 15 18.55 -57.55 -22.18
N PHE A 16 19.56 -57.07 -21.44
CA PHE A 16 20.08 -55.70 -21.59
C PHE A 16 21.55 -55.59 -21.17
N ASP A 17 22.25 -54.58 -21.68
CA ASP A 17 23.64 -54.30 -21.31
C ASP A 17 23.71 -53.22 -20.22
N CYS A 18 24.50 -53.46 -19.18
CA CYS A 18 24.70 -52.47 -18.14
C CYS A 18 25.36 -51.20 -18.71
N PRO A 19 24.75 -50.00 -18.57
CA PRO A 19 25.27 -48.76 -19.16
C PRO A 19 26.62 -48.31 -18.57
N GLU A 20 26.95 -48.72 -17.34
CA GLU A 20 28.19 -48.34 -16.67
C GLU A 20 29.38 -49.23 -17.01
N CYS A 21 29.17 -50.54 -17.21
CA CYS A 21 30.27 -51.50 -17.40
C CYS A 21 30.16 -52.36 -18.66
N GLY A 22 29.09 -52.21 -19.45
CA GLY A 22 28.85 -52.95 -20.69
C GLY A 22 28.63 -54.45 -20.51
N LYS A 23 28.40 -54.91 -19.27
CA LYS A 23 28.17 -56.33 -18.97
C LYS A 23 26.74 -56.70 -19.35
N HIS A 24 26.61 -57.74 -20.16
CA HIS A 24 25.33 -58.29 -20.59
C HIS A 24 24.60 -58.97 -19.43
N ILE A 25 23.33 -58.63 -19.24
CA ILE A 25 22.45 -59.11 -18.17
C ILE A 25 21.24 -59.79 -18.81
N VAL A 26 20.91 -60.97 -18.29
CA VAL A 26 19.81 -61.82 -18.76
C VAL A 26 18.89 -62.09 -17.57
N GLY A 27 17.62 -61.73 -17.70
CA GLY A 27 16.59 -61.83 -16.66
C GLY A 27 16.43 -60.56 -15.81
N GLU A 28 15.52 -60.62 -14.84
CA GLU A 28 15.25 -59.52 -13.90
C GLU A 28 16.37 -59.43 -12.85
N ALA A 29 17.15 -58.34 -12.88
CA ALA A 29 18.17 -58.05 -11.89
C ALA A 29 18.11 -56.56 -11.50
N ASP A 30 17.98 -56.27 -10.20
CA ASP A 30 17.94 -54.89 -9.68
C ASP A 30 19.32 -54.23 -9.59
N LYS A 31 20.39 -55.02 -9.72
CA LYS A 31 21.77 -54.57 -9.61
C LYS A 31 22.65 -55.26 -10.62
N CYS A 32 23.60 -54.52 -11.19
CA CYS A 32 24.58 -55.10 -12.09
C CYS A 32 25.49 -56.07 -11.32
N PRO A 33 25.57 -57.35 -11.70
CA PRO A 33 26.51 -58.32 -11.10
C PRO A 33 27.98 -58.07 -11.51
N GLY A 34 28.25 -57.06 -12.34
CA GLY A 34 29.59 -56.63 -12.73
C GLY A 34 30.11 -55.49 -11.85
N CYS A 35 29.39 -54.36 -11.84
CA CYS A 35 29.82 -53.13 -11.18
C CYS A 35 29.00 -52.74 -9.95
N GLY A 36 27.92 -53.45 -9.64
CA GLY A 36 27.06 -53.18 -8.49
C GLY A 36 26.10 -51.99 -8.66
N THR A 37 26.02 -51.38 -9.84
CA THR A 37 25.07 -50.29 -10.15
C THR A 37 23.64 -50.78 -9.98
N GLU A 38 22.85 -50.07 -9.17
CA GLU A 38 21.40 -50.28 -9.05
C GLU A 38 20.69 -49.81 -10.31
N PHE A 39 19.86 -50.68 -10.89
CA PHE A 39 19.02 -50.32 -12.02
C PHE A 39 17.74 -49.70 -11.47
N VAL A 40 17.63 -48.38 -11.60
CA VAL A 40 16.38 -47.67 -11.35
C VAL A 40 15.62 -47.66 -12.67
N ILE A 41 14.67 -48.58 -12.81
CA ILE A 41 13.69 -48.53 -13.91
C ILE A 41 12.67 -47.45 -13.50
N GLU A 42 12.96 -46.20 -13.86
CA GLU A 42 11.93 -45.16 -13.85
C GLU A 42 10.98 -45.48 -15.00
N GLU A 43 9.74 -45.88 -14.68
CA GLU A 43 8.66 -45.93 -15.65
C GLU A 43 8.46 -44.51 -16.19
N VAL A 44 9.03 -44.23 -17.36
CA VAL A 44 8.81 -42.96 -18.05
C VAL A 44 7.39 -43.04 -18.64
N PRO A 45 6.44 -42.21 -18.18
CA PRO A 45 5.10 -42.21 -18.76
C PRO A 45 5.19 -41.92 -20.25
N MET A 46 4.57 -42.77 -21.06
CA MET A 46 4.56 -42.65 -22.52
C MET A 46 3.21 -42.09 -22.99
N VAL A 47 3.22 -41.31 -24.07
CA VAL A 47 2.05 -40.77 -24.75
C VAL A 47 2.12 -41.10 -26.23
N ASP A 48 1.01 -41.51 -26.82
CA ASP A 48 0.95 -41.81 -28.24
C ASP A 48 0.91 -40.52 -29.05
N CYS A 49 1.80 -40.41 -30.04
CA CYS A 49 1.81 -39.27 -30.94
C CYS A 49 0.54 -39.25 -31.80
N GLN A 50 -0.32 -38.24 -31.62
CA GLN A 50 -1.57 -38.10 -32.36
C GLN A 50 -1.41 -38.00 -33.89
N SER A 51 -0.19 -37.71 -34.37
CA SER A 51 0.11 -37.57 -35.79
C SER A 51 0.68 -38.81 -36.46
N CYS A 52 1.37 -39.69 -35.74
CA CYS A 52 2.04 -40.85 -36.33
C CYS A 52 1.85 -42.16 -35.56
N GLY A 53 1.26 -42.11 -34.36
CA GLY A 53 0.99 -43.28 -33.50
C GLY A 53 2.19 -43.78 -32.71
N GLU A 54 3.36 -43.13 -32.80
CA GLU A 54 4.56 -43.54 -32.07
C GLU A 54 4.44 -43.23 -30.57
N ALA A 55 4.83 -44.17 -29.72
CA ALA A 55 4.93 -43.96 -28.28
C ALA A 55 6.09 -43.02 -27.97
N CYS A 56 5.77 -41.83 -27.47
CA CYS A 56 6.73 -40.78 -27.14
C CYS A 56 6.81 -40.61 -25.62
N PRO A 57 7.98 -40.26 -25.05
CA PRO A 57 8.05 -39.84 -23.66
C PRO A 57 7.14 -38.64 -23.41
N LEU A 58 6.36 -38.64 -22.31
CA LEU A 58 5.44 -37.54 -21.95
C LEU A 58 6.16 -36.18 -21.85
N GLU A 59 7.44 -36.17 -21.49
CA GLU A 59 8.26 -34.95 -21.37
C GLU A 59 8.87 -34.49 -22.71
N SER A 60 8.64 -35.21 -23.81
CA SER A 60 9.14 -34.83 -25.14
C SER A 60 8.21 -33.80 -25.78
N ASP A 61 8.72 -32.58 -26.03
CA ASP A 61 7.94 -31.53 -26.71
C ASP A 61 7.70 -31.86 -28.20
N VAL A 62 8.53 -32.72 -28.79
CA VAL A 62 8.47 -33.10 -30.21
C VAL A 62 8.51 -34.61 -30.34
N CYS A 63 7.71 -35.18 -31.25
CA CYS A 63 7.79 -36.59 -31.58
C CYS A 63 9.14 -36.90 -32.27
N PRO A 64 9.97 -37.80 -31.71
CA PRO A 64 11.26 -38.15 -32.30
C PRO A 64 11.13 -38.85 -33.67
N SER A 65 9.97 -39.45 -33.96
CA SER A 65 9.72 -40.21 -35.20
C SER A 65 9.20 -39.32 -36.33
N CYS A 66 8.24 -38.42 -36.06
CA CYS A 66 7.62 -37.58 -37.11
C CYS A 66 7.96 -36.08 -37.04
N GLY A 67 8.64 -35.63 -35.99
CA GLY A 67 9.05 -34.22 -35.82
C GLY A 67 7.92 -33.24 -35.52
N LYS A 68 6.69 -33.70 -35.28
CA LYS A 68 5.54 -32.84 -34.93
C LYS A 68 5.46 -32.61 -33.41
N SER A 69 4.97 -31.43 -33.03
CA SER A 69 4.77 -31.07 -31.61
C SER A 69 3.81 -32.05 -30.95
N LEU A 70 4.17 -32.50 -29.75
CA LEU A 70 3.32 -33.32 -28.88
C LEU A 70 2.55 -32.44 -27.88
N VAL A 71 2.87 -31.16 -27.82
CA VAL A 71 2.24 -30.17 -26.94
C VAL A 71 1.02 -29.59 -27.65
N ASP A 72 -0.08 -29.42 -26.92
CA ASP A 72 -1.27 -28.72 -27.44
C ASP A 72 -0.90 -27.27 -27.80
N GLU A 73 -1.39 -26.76 -28.93
CA GLU A 73 -1.10 -25.39 -29.40
C GLU A 73 -1.43 -24.35 -28.30
N GLY A 74 -2.47 -24.61 -27.50
CA GLY A 74 -2.84 -23.78 -26.36
C GLY A 74 -1.85 -23.79 -25.18
N GLU A 75 -1.15 -24.91 -24.92
CA GLU A 75 -0.13 -24.98 -23.88
C GLU A 75 1.16 -24.25 -24.30
N ASP A 76 1.55 -24.33 -25.57
CA ASP A 76 2.70 -23.60 -26.11
C ASP A 76 2.50 -22.08 -26.08
N GLU A 77 1.28 -21.60 -26.34
CA GLU A 77 0.93 -20.19 -26.18
C GLU A 77 1.08 -19.71 -24.73
N LEU A 78 0.59 -20.50 -23.76
CA LEU A 78 0.70 -20.19 -22.33
C LEU A 78 2.16 -20.18 -21.85
N ARG A 79 2.99 -21.11 -22.34
CA ARG A 79 4.44 -21.16 -22.05
C ARG A 79 5.16 -19.90 -22.55
N GLN A 80 4.73 -19.31 -23.66
CA GLN A 80 5.29 -18.05 -24.19
C GLN A 80 4.72 -16.81 -23.49
N GLU A 81 3.44 -16.85 -23.08
CA GLU A 81 2.76 -15.73 -22.44
C GLU A 81 3.25 -15.49 -21.01
N PHE A 82 3.47 -16.57 -20.25
CA PHE A 82 3.84 -16.48 -18.83
C PHE A 82 5.11 -15.63 -18.58
N PRO A 83 6.25 -15.86 -19.25
CA PRO A 83 7.44 -15.03 -19.06
C PRO A 83 7.23 -13.56 -19.43
N ARG A 84 6.43 -13.28 -20.46
CA ARG A 84 6.10 -11.90 -20.87
C ARG A 84 5.31 -11.19 -19.78
N LEU A 85 4.29 -11.83 -19.23
CA LEU A 85 3.49 -11.27 -18.14
C LEU A 85 4.32 -11.01 -16.88
N VAL A 86 5.21 -11.95 -16.51
CA VAL A 86 6.12 -11.77 -15.38
C VAL A 86 7.07 -10.58 -15.61
N ALA A 87 7.58 -10.43 -16.84
CA ALA A 87 8.42 -9.30 -17.22
C ALA A 87 7.69 -7.95 -17.14
N GLU A 88 6.37 -7.93 -17.36
CA GLU A 88 5.55 -6.72 -17.20
C GLU A 88 5.18 -6.42 -15.72
N VAL A 89 4.90 -7.45 -14.92
CA VAL A 89 4.48 -7.29 -13.53
C VAL A 89 5.63 -6.81 -12.63
N LYS A 90 6.85 -7.28 -12.88
CA LYS A 90 8.02 -6.96 -12.06
C LYS A 90 8.31 -5.44 -11.98
N PRO A 91 8.34 -4.67 -13.08
CA PRO A 91 8.44 -3.21 -13.04
C PRO A 91 7.32 -2.55 -12.23
N LEU A 92 6.07 -3.00 -12.41
CA LEU A 92 4.92 -2.42 -11.70
C LEU A 92 5.04 -2.59 -10.18
N LEU A 93 5.57 -3.73 -9.71
CA LEU A 93 5.85 -3.95 -8.29
C LEU A 93 6.98 -3.05 -7.76
N MET A 94 8.01 -2.81 -8.56
CA MET A 94 9.10 -1.88 -8.19
C MET A 94 8.55 -0.46 -8.04
N ILE A 95 7.80 0.02 -9.04
CA ILE A 95 7.14 1.33 -8.99
C ILE A 95 6.21 1.41 -7.77
N SER A 96 5.39 0.39 -7.53
CA SER A 96 4.49 0.37 -6.37
C SER A 96 5.26 0.51 -5.06
N LYS A 97 6.41 -0.17 -4.93
CA LYS A 97 7.25 -0.06 -3.74
C LYS A 97 7.89 1.32 -3.61
N ASP A 98 8.45 1.86 -4.67
CA ASP A 98 9.18 3.13 -4.66
C ASP A 98 8.27 4.33 -4.35
N TYR A 99 7.00 4.24 -4.75
CA TYR A 99 5.98 5.27 -4.49
C TYR A 99 5.01 4.92 -3.35
N GLY A 100 5.27 3.84 -2.61
CA GLY A 100 4.49 3.47 -1.43
C GLY A 100 3.03 3.10 -1.72
N VAL A 101 2.77 2.47 -2.86
CA VAL A 101 1.43 1.99 -3.26
C VAL A 101 1.20 0.59 -2.71
N GLU A 102 0.10 0.43 -1.98
CA GLU A 102 -0.32 -0.85 -1.40
C GLU A 102 -0.90 -1.76 -2.49
N VAL A 103 -0.25 -2.91 -2.69
CA VAL A 103 -0.60 -3.90 -3.73
C VAL A 103 -0.77 -5.30 -3.14
N GLY A 104 -1.38 -5.38 -1.95
CA GLY A 104 -1.50 -6.61 -1.17
C GLY A 104 -2.23 -7.73 -1.91
N GLU A 105 -3.29 -7.41 -2.66
CA GLU A 105 -4.02 -8.38 -3.48
C GLU A 105 -3.16 -8.92 -4.63
N GLY A 106 -2.52 -8.02 -5.39
CA GLY A 106 -1.61 -8.39 -6.48
C GLY A 106 -0.47 -9.31 -6.02
N ARG A 107 0.12 -9.07 -4.84
CA ARG A 107 1.16 -9.94 -4.27
C ARG A 107 0.64 -11.35 -3.96
N ARG A 108 -0.55 -11.46 -3.34
CA ARG A 108 -1.17 -12.76 -3.04
C ARG A 108 -1.47 -13.55 -4.31
N LEU A 109 -1.91 -12.88 -5.37
CA LEU A 109 -2.16 -13.52 -6.68
C LEU A 109 -0.86 -14.02 -7.31
N ILE A 110 0.24 -13.28 -7.19
CA ILE A 110 1.57 -13.73 -7.64
C ILE A 110 2.04 -14.95 -6.86
N ASP A 111 1.87 -14.98 -5.54
CA ASP A 111 2.25 -16.14 -4.72
C ASP A 111 1.46 -17.40 -5.14
N LYS A 112 0.15 -17.24 -5.41
CA LYS A 112 -0.68 -18.32 -5.98
C LYS A 112 -0.21 -18.76 -7.36
N ALA A 113 0.15 -17.80 -8.23
CA ALA A 113 0.69 -18.11 -9.55
C ALA A 113 1.99 -18.92 -9.47
N VAL A 114 2.88 -18.56 -8.55
CA VAL A 114 4.12 -19.31 -8.29
C VAL A 114 3.82 -20.72 -7.79
N GLN A 115 2.82 -20.89 -6.93
CA GLN A 115 2.40 -22.22 -6.46
C GLN A 115 1.82 -23.07 -7.58
N ALA A 116 0.96 -22.51 -8.44
CA ALA A 116 0.39 -23.19 -9.60
C ALA A 116 1.49 -23.60 -10.61
N GLY A 117 2.46 -22.72 -10.87
CA GLY A 117 3.59 -23.03 -11.74
C GLY A 117 4.45 -24.19 -11.21
N LYS A 118 4.65 -24.29 -9.89
CA LYS A 118 5.34 -25.45 -9.26
C LYS A 118 4.57 -26.76 -9.43
N GLN A 119 3.24 -26.70 -9.56
CA GLN A 119 2.38 -27.84 -9.80
C GLN A 119 2.24 -28.18 -11.30
N ARG A 120 3.03 -27.53 -12.16
CA ARG A 120 2.94 -27.64 -13.64
C ARG A 120 1.58 -27.19 -14.21
N ASP A 121 0.78 -26.43 -13.44
CA ASP A 121 -0.48 -25.84 -13.90
C ASP A 121 -0.22 -24.44 -14.48
N LEU A 122 0.17 -24.41 -15.76
CA LEU A 122 0.48 -23.19 -16.51
C LEU A 122 -0.75 -22.31 -16.76
N ALA A 123 -1.92 -22.92 -16.99
CA ALA A 123 -3.16 -22.18 -17.25
C ALA A 123 -3.56 -21.34 -16.04
N THR A 124 -3.59 -21.93 -14.85
CA THR A 124 -3.88 -21.21 -13.61
C THR A 124 -2.79 -20.19 -13.30
N ALA A 125 -1.51 -20.53 -13.51
CA ALA A 125 -0.42 -19.60 -13.26
C ALA A 125 -0.53 -18.33 -14.13
N VAL A 126 -0.78 -18.47 -15.44
CA VAL A 126 -0.98 -17.34 -16.36
C VAL A 126 -2.18 -16.49 -15.95
N GLN A 127 -3.31 -17.13 -15.62
CA GLN A 127 -4.51 -16.42 -15.19
C GLN A 127 -4.27 -15.59 -13.92
N MET A 128 -3.61 -16.17 -12.92
CA MET A 128 -3.28 -15.48 -11.66
C MET A 128 -2.34 -14.29 -11.89
N VAL A 129 -1.36 -14.40 -12.81
CA VAL A 129 -0.48 -13.28 -13.15
C VAL A 129 -1.24 -12.17 -13.91
N LYS A 130 -2.18 -12.51 -14.80
CA LYS A 130 -3.05 -11.52 -15.47
C LYS A 130 -3.89 -10.73 -14.47
N GLU A 131 -4.50 -11.44 -13.52
CA GLU A 131 -5.29 -10.82 -12.45
C GLU A 131 -4.41 -9.95 -11.54
N ALA A 132 -3.22 -10.44 -11.16
CA ALA A 132 -2.27 -9.66 -10.37
C ALA A 132 -1.86 -8.37 -11.10
N ARG A 133 -1.54 -8.47 -12.39
CA ARG A 133 -1.18 -7.33 -13.25
C ARG A 133 -2.31 -6.30 -13.28
N SER A 134 -3.55 -6.75 -13.48
CA SER A 134 -4.73 -5.87 -13.50
C SER A 134 -4.93 -5.16 -12.16
N SER A 135 -4.89 -5.92 -11.05
CA SER A 135 -5.02 -5.39 -9.69
C SER A 135 -3.94 -4.35 -9.36
N ILE A 136 -2.67 -4.63 -9.69
CA ILE A 136 -1.56 -3.69 -9.47
C ILE A 136 -1.72 -2.42 -10.32
N LYS A 137 -2.10 -2.55 -11.60
CA LYS A 137 -2.35 -1.39 -12.47
C LYS A 137 -3.49 -0.53 -11.94
N ALA A 138 -4.58 -1.13 -11.46
CA ALA A 138 -5.70 -0.41 -10.88
C ALA A 138 -5.27 0.40 -9.64
N ALA A 139 -4.50 -0.21 -8.74
CA ALA A 139 -3.96 0.48 -7.55
C ALA A 139 -3.04 1.66 -7.92
N LEU A 140 -2.21 1.49 -8.95
CA LEU A 140 -1.34 2.55 -9.46
C LEU A 140 -2.14 3.69 -10.12
N ASP A 141 -3.18 3.37 -10.89
CA ASP A 141 -4.05 4.40 -11.48
C ASP A 141 -4.83 5.17 -10.42
N GLU A 142 -5.38 4.48 -9.41
CA GLU A 142 -6.03 5.13 -8.26
C GLU A 142 -5.07 6.10 -7.55
N LYS A 143 -3.81 5.69 -7.35
CA LYS A 143 -2.77 6.57 -6.81
C LYS A 143 -2.54 7.79 -7.69
N LEU A 144 -2.47 7.62 -9.01
CA LEU A 144 -2.29 8.72 -9.96
C LEU A 144 -3.47 9.69 -9.94
N VAL A 145 -4.70 9.21 -9.88
CA VAL A 145 -5.91 10.04 -9.73
C VAL A 145 -5.85 10.88 -8.46
N ALA A 146 -5.44 10.26 -7.35
CA ALA A 146 -5.27 10.97 -6.09
C ALA A 146 -4.18 12.04 -6.17
N GLU A 147 -3.04 11.75 -6.81
CA GLU A 147 -1.97 12.72 -7.02
C GLU A 147 -2.37 13.86 -7.95
N GLU A 148 -3.13 13.59 -9.01
CA GLU A 148 -3.68 14.60 -9.91
C GLU A 148 -4.55 15.59 -9.14
N SER A 149 -5.52 15.09 -8.36
CA SER A 149 -6.38 15.92 -7.51
C SER A 149 -5.59 16.73 -6.47
N ASN A 150 -4.52 16.15 -5.91
CA ASN A 150 -3.66 16.86 -4.97
C ASN A 150 -2.90 18.00 -5.65
N LEU A 151 -2.38 17.80 -6.86
CA LEU A 151 -1.70 18.85 -7.61
C LEU A 151 -2.66 19.98 -8.00
N GLU A 152 -3.91 19.67 -8.37
CA GLU A 152 -4.92 20.71 -8.63
C GLU A 152 -5.12 21.62 -7.43
N LYS A 153 -5.26 21.04 -6.24
CA LYS A 153 -5.36 21.80 -4.98
C LYS A 153 -4.10 22.63 -4.73
N LEU A 154 -2.92 22.07 -5.00
CA LEU A 154 -1.65 22.79 -4.84
C LEU A 154 -1.52 23.96 -5.82
N VAL A 155 -1.99 23.83 -7.06
CA VAL A 155 -2.06 24.94 -8.03
C VAL A 155 -2.91 26.08 -7.47
N GLU A 156 -4.07 25.77 -6.90
CA GLU A 156 -4.92 26.77 -6.26
C GLU A 156 -4.23 27.44 -5.07
N ILE A 157 -3.61 26.66 -4.18
CA ILE A 157 -2.87 27.18 -3.02
C ILE A 157 -1.73 28.10 -3.44
N VAL A 158 -0.94 27.70 -4.44
CA VAL A 158 0.17 28.52 -4.95
C VAL A 158 -0.36 29.82 -5.57
N SER A 159 -1.47 29.74 -6.31
CA SER A 159 -2.12 30.94 -6.87
C SER A 159 -2.59 31.89 -5.78
N ARG A 160 -3.20 31.37 -4.70
CA ARG A 160 -3.62 32.17 -3.53
C ARG A 160 -2.44 32.77 -2.77
N SER A 161 -1.28 32.10 -2.78
CA SER A 161 -0.06 32.64 -2.17
C SER A 161 0.56 33.81 -2.96
N GLY A 162 -0.04 34.21 -4.08
CA GLY A 162 0.45 35.30 -4.94
C GLY A 162 1.68 34.92 -5.78
N VAL A 163 2.07 33.64 -5.78
CA VAL A 163 3.20 33.12 -6.59
C VAL A 163 2.65 32.53 -7.90
N ASP A 164 3.40 32.68 -8.99
CA ASP A 164 3.03 32.13 -10.31
C ASP A 164 2.94 30.58 -10.24
N PRO A 165 1.76 29.99 -10.48
CA PRO A 165 1.58 28.54 -10.37
C PRO A 165 2.13 27.74 -11.56
N LYS A 166 2.73 28.39 -12.57
CA LYS A 166 3.19 27.74 -13.82
C LYS A 166 4.04 26.48 -13.64
N GLU A 167 4.93 26.43 -12.67
CA GLU A 167 5.78 25.24 -12.46
C GLU A 167 4.95 24.03 -11.96
N VAL A 168 3.97 24.29 -11.10
CA VAL A 168 3.07 23.27 -10.55
C VAL A 168 2.05 22.85 -11.61
N SER A 169 1.45 23.81 -12.32
CA SER A 169 0.49 23.52 -13.40
C SER A 169 1.13 22.81 -14.58
N GLY A 170 2.38 23.14 -14.92
CA GLY A 170 3.17 22.41 -15.91
C GLY A 170 3.48 20.97 -15.50
N SER A 171 3.68 20.72 -14.19
CA SER A 171 3.86 19.36 -13.67
C SER A 171 2.55 18.57 -13.68
N LEU A 172 1.41 19.23 -13.40
CA LEU A 172 0.07 18.65 -13.52
C LEU A 172 -0.26 18.28 -14.97
N SER A 173 0.03 19.16 -15.94
CA SER A 173 -0.18 18.83 -17.36
C SER A 173 0.71 17.67 -17.81
N ALA A 174 1.98 17.64 -17.37
CA ALA A 174 2.87 16.52 -17.67
C ALA A 174 2.37 15.19 -17.07
N LEU A 175 1.84 15.21 -15.84
CA LEU A 175 1.23 14.04 -15.22
C LEU A 175 0.06 13.51 -16.07
N ARG A 176 -0.84 14.40 -16.52
CA ARG A 176 -1.99 14.03 -17.37
C ARG A 176 -1.56 13.38 -18.67
N SER A 177 -0.63 14.01 -19.40
CA SER A 177 -0.13 13.45 -20.66
C SER A 177 0.56 12.10 -20.47
N LEU A 178 1.43 11.95 -19.46
CA LEU A 178 2.12 10.68 -19.19
C LEU A 178 1.15 9.57 -18.75
N ARG A 179 0.09 9.93 -18.02
CA ARG A 179 -0.98 8.99 -17.66
C ARG A 179 -1.76 8.51 -18.88
N GLU A 180 -2.08 9.40 -19.82
CA GLU A 180 -2.73 9.06 -21.09
C GLU A 180 -1.85 8.15 -21.97
N GLU A 181 -0.53 8.37 -21.96
CA GLU A 181 0.46 7.54 -22.65
C GLU A 181 0.71 6.18 -21.97
N GLY A 182 0.23 5.99 -20.74
CA GLY A 182 0.45 4.79 -19.94
C GLY A 182 1.82 4.71 -19.24
N ASP A 183 2.61 5.80 -19.24
CA ASP A 183 3.85 5.91 -18.47
C ASP A 183 3.56 6.26 -17.01
N VAL A 184 3.21 5.22 -16.25
CA VAL A 184 2.89 5.32 -14.81
C VAL A 184 4.05 5.92 -14.02
N GLU A 185 5.29 5.52 -14.33
CA GLU A 185 6.45 5.98 -13.56
C GLU A 185 6.74 7.45 -13.85
N GLY A 186 6.72 7.86 -15.13
CA GLY A 186 6.84 9.24 -15.54
C GLY A 186 5.78 10.13 -14.89
N ALA A 187 4.51 9.68 -14.87
CA ALA A 187 3.41 10.40 -14.25
C ALA A 187 3.62 10.60 -12.73
N LEU A 188 4.05 9.56 -12.00
CA LEU A 188 4.37 9.65 -10.58
C LEU A 188 5.58 10.56 -10.30
N ARG A 189 6.61 10.53 -11.15
CA ARG A 189 7.75 11.46 -11.07
C ARG A 189 7.30 12.92 -11.28
N ALA A 190 6.43 13.17 -12.25
CA ALA A 190 5.85 14.49 -12.49
C ALA A 190 5.05 14.97 -11.26
N ALA A 191 4.30 14.07 -10.61
CA ALA A 191 3.61 14.37 -9.35
C ALA A 191 4.57 14.83 -8.25
N VAL A 192 5.64 14.07 -8.01
CA VAL A 192 6.67 14.44 -7.01
C VAL A 192 7.28 15.81 -7.32
N LYS A 193 7.58 16.08 -8.60
CA LYS A 193 8.13 17.37 -9.02
C LYS A 193 7.17 18.52 -8.74
N GLY A 194 5.89 18.36 -9.10
CA GLY A 194 4.84 19.34 -8.83
C GLY A 194 4.67 19.64 -7.34
N ARG A 195 4.68 18.60 -6.50
CA ARG A 195 4.61 18.77 -5.02
C ARG A 195 5.81 19.55 -4.47
N LYS A 196 7.04 19.22 -4.91
CA LYS A 196 8.25 19.96 -4.49
C LYS A 196 8.25 21.41 -4.98
N ALA A 197 7.72 21.66 -6.18
CA ALA A 197 7.58 23.02 -6.69
C ALA A 197 6.61 23.83 -5.83
N ALA A 198 5.45 23.24 -5.49
CA ALA A 198 4.48 23.86 -4.60
C ALA A 198 5.05 24.13 -3.21
N GLU A 199 5.75 23.16 -2.61
CA GLU A 199 6.36 23.33 -1.28
C GLU A 199 7.37 24.49 -1.26
N ARG A 200 8.18 24.65 -2.31
CA ARG A 200 9.13 25.75 -2.41
C ARG A 200 8.44 27.11 -2.58
N SER A 201 7.34 27.17 -3.32
CA SER A 201 6.64 28.43 -3.61
C SER A 201 5.65 28.85 -2.53
N SER A 202 4.93 27.91 -1.94
CA SER A 202 3.85 28.16 -0.97
C SER A 202 4.11 27.62 0.44
N GLY A 203 5.26 27.00 0.72
CA GLY A 203 5.58 26.48 2.06
C GLY A 203 5.45 27.54 3.16
N LYS A 204 5.96 28.76 2.91
CA LYS A 204 5.82 29.89 3.85
C LYS A 204 4.36 30.34 4.03
N TYR A 205 3.56 30.28 2.96
CA TYR A 205 2.13 30.59 3.02
C TYR A 205 1.39 29.56 3.87
N LEU A 206 1.67 28.27 3.65
CA LEU A 206 1.06 27.17 4.41
C LEU A 206 1.41 27.25 5.90
N GLU A 207 2.69 27.41 6.23
CA GLU A 207 3.13 27.57 7.62
C GLU A 207 2.50 28.80 8.29
N ALA A 208 2.38 29.92 7.58
CA ALA A 208 1.74 31.13 8.10
C ALA A 208 0.24 30.92 8.33
N ASN A 209 -0.45 30.24 7.40
CA ASN A 209 -1.86 29.92 7.52
C ASN A 209 -2.14 28.97 8.70
N ASP A 210 -1.34 27.91 8.86
CA ASP A 210 -1.44 27.00 10.01
C ASP A 210 -1.26 27.75 11.33
N MET A 211 -0.36 28.74 11.39
CA MET A 211 -0.16 29.58 12.56
C MET A 211 -1.36 30.48 12.85
N VAL A 212 -1.96 31.10 11.82
CA VAL A 212 -3.19 31.90 11.94
C VAL A 212 -4.35 31.05 12.45
N GLU A 213 -4.58 29.88 11.85
CA GLU A 213 -5.65 28.97 12.28
C GLU A 213 -5.45 28.50 13.72
N SER A 214 -4.20 28.20 14.09
CA SER A 214 -3.91 27.76 15.44
C SER A 214 -3.97 28.90 16.47
N LEU A 215 -3.65 30.15 16.09
CA LEU A 215 -3.93 31.32 16.93
C LEU A 215 -5.44 31.54 17.09
N SER A 216 -6.21 31.45 16.00
CA SER A 216 -7.68 31.60 16.03
C SER A 216 -8.31 30.60 16.99
N ARG A 217 -7.96 29.32 16.87
CA ARG A 217 -8.44 28.26 17.79
C ARG A 217 -8.07 28.56 19.24
N LEU A 218 -6.85 29.02 19.50
CA LEU A 218 -6.43 29.36 20.87
C LEU A 218 -7.21 30.55 21.43
N ILE A 219 -7.53 31.55 20.60
CA ILE A 219 -8.37 32.68 20.98
C ILE A 219 -9.78 32.19 21.35
N ASP A 220 -10.37 31.30 20.54
CA ASP A 220 -11.70 30.76 20.80
C ASP A 220 -11.75 30.00 22.14
N VAL A 221 -10.71 29.19 22.43
CA VAL A 221 -10.56 28.53 23.73
C VAL A 221 -10.45 29.58 24.85
N CYS A 222 -9.57 30.56 24.73
CA CYS A 222 -9.41 31.62 25.73
C CYS A 222 -10.72 32.37 25.99
N ASP A 223 -11.50 32.68 24.96
CA ASP A 223 -12.79 33.35 25.07
C ASP A 223 -13.83 32.53 25.84
N GLN A 224 -13.89 31.21 25.59
CA GLN A 224 -14.79 30.30 26.32
C GLN A 224 -14.51 30.28 27.83
N PHE A 225 -13.26 30.55 28.21
CA PHE A 225 -12.82 30.63 29.60
C PHE A 225 -12.70 32.06 30.13
N TYR A 226 -13.20 33.05 29.37
CA TYR A 226 -13.17 34.48 29.72
C TYR A 226 -11.77 35.02 30.02
N LEU A 227 -10.75 34.47 29.35
CA LEU A 227 -9.37 34.96 29.41
C LEU A 227 -9.20 36.17 28.50
N ASP A 228 -8.34 37.12 28.88
CA ASP A 228 -8.11 38.32 28.07
C ASP A 228 -7.35 37.97 26.78
N SER A 229 -8.09 37.97 25.68
CA SER A 229 -7.61 37.67 24.33
C SER A 229 -7.53 38.91 23.44
N ARG A 230 -7.75 40.13 23.96
CA ARG A 230 -7.88 41.36 23.14
C ARG A 230 -6.65 41.63 22.28
N GLU A 231 -5.47 41.53 22.88
CA GLU A 231 -4.21 41.77 22.18
C GLU A 231 -3.92 40.68 21.15
N ALA A 232 -4.24 39.42 21.47
CA ALA A 232 -4.11 38.31 20.52
C ALA A 232 -5.08 38.44 19.35
N LYS A 233 -6.31 38.91 19.57
CA LYS A 233 -7.29 39.23 18.52
C LYS A 233 -6.81 40.36 17.61
N ARG A 234 -6.21 41.40 18.18
CA ARG A 234 -5.59 42.48 17.41
C ARG A 234 -4.48 41.94 16.51
N MET A 235 -3.57 41.13 17.07
CA MET A 235 -2.50 40.49 16.29
C MET A 235 -3.04 39.52 15.24
N LEU A 236 -4.13 38.80 15.51
CA LEU A 236 -4.78 37.92 14.54
C LEU A 236 -5.36 38.71 13.36
N ASN A 237 -5.99 39.86 13.62
CA ASN A 237 -6.50 40.74 12.56
C ASN A 237 -5.36 41.32 11.73
N GLU A 238 -4.31 41.86 12.38
CA GLU A 238 -3.12 42.36 11.68
C GLU A 238 -2.42 41.24 10.87
N ALA A 239 -2.42 39.99 11.36
CA ALA A 239 -1.89 38.84 10.64
C ALA A 239 -2.72 38.50 9.40
N ARG A 240 -4.06 38.53 9.51
CA ARG A 240 -4.98 38.31 8.37
C ARG A 240 -4.81 39.39 7.32
N ASP A 241 -4.75 40.65 7.73
CA ASP A 241 -4.50 41.78 6.82
C ASP A 241 -3.15 41.62 6.11
N ALA A 242 -2.08 41.23 6.83
CA ALA A 242 -0.78 40.94 6.22
C ALA A 242 -0.87 39.79 5.20
N GLY A 243 -1.64 38.75 5.51
CA GLY A 243 -1.95 37.65 4.59
C GLY A 243 -2.68 38.11 3.33
N ASP A 244 -3.71 38.94 3.47
CA ASP A 244 -4.47 39.48 2.32
C ASP A 244 -3.59 40.30 1.36
N HIS A 245 -2.49 40.88 1.86
CA HIS A 245 -1.50 41.62 1.07
C HIS A 245 -0.30 40.78 0.61
N GLY A 246 -0.28 39.48 0.91
CA GLY A 246 0.78 38.57 0.50
C GLY A 246 2.05 38.59 1.37
N ASP A 247 2.03 39.27 2.52
CA ASP A 247 3.13 39.26 3.48
C ASP A 247 2.98 38.09 4.47
N TRP A 248 3.23 36.89 3.95
CA TRP A 248 3.17 35.63 4.71
C TRP A 248 4.18 35.59 5.86
N GLY A 249 5.31 36.29 5.71
CA GLY A 249 6.32 36.40 6.75
C GLY A 249 5.77 37.15 7.97
N MET A 250 5.21 38.34 7.74
CA MET A 250 4.57 39.12 8.80
C MET A 250 3.35 38.39 9.38
N MET A 251 2.50 37.78 8.55
CA MET A 251 1.36 36.96 8.97
C MET A 251 1.80 35.87 9.97
N GLY A 252 2.85 35.12 9.65
CA GLY A 252 3.39 34.08 10.53
C GLY A 252 3.99 34.63 11.83
N ILE A 253 4.71 35.75 11.77
CA ILE A 253 5.32 36.40 12.94
C ILE A 253 4.25 36.90 13.91
N LEU A 254 3.25 37.62 13.42
CA LEU A 254 2.15 38.15 14.22
C LEU A 254 1.34 37.03 14.87
N SER A 255 1.06 35.97 14.12
CA SER A 255 0.34 34.79 14.63
C SER A 255 1.08 34.11 15.77
N ARG A 256 2.40 33.89 15.60
CA ARG A 256 3.24 33.29 16.64
C ARG A 256 3.29 34.16 17.90
N LYS A 257 3.47 35.47 17.72
CA LYS A 257 3.51 36.43 18.82
C LYS A 257 2.19 36.46 19.61
N GLY A 258 1.05 36.45 18.91
CA GLY A 258 -0.27 36.36 19.54
C GLY A 258 -0.43 35.09 20.38
N ARG A 259 0.06 33.95 19.87
CA ARG A 259 0.01 32.68 20.62
C ARG A 259 0.90 32.69 21.85
N GLU A 260 2.14 33.16 21.72
CA GLU A 260 3.07 33.27 22.84
C GLU A 260 2.52 34.16 23.96
N GLN A 261 1.80 35.23 23.60
CA GLN A 261 1.14 36.11 24.56
C GLN A 261 0.04 35.36 25.34
N LEU A 262 -0.84 34.61 24.66
CA LEU A 262 -1.89 33.81 25.32
C LEU A 262 -1.31 32.69 26.18
N MET A 263 -0.29 31.99 25.68
CA MET A 263 0.37 30.87 26.36
C MET A 263 0.92 31.23 27.74
N ARG A 264 1.24 32.51 28.00
CA ARG A 264 1.70 32.97 29.33
C ARG A 264 0.59 32.93 30.39
N ALA A 265 -0.66 33.13 29.99
CA ALA A 265 -1.81 33.17 30.91
C ALA A 265 -2.44 31.78 31.14
N LEU A 266 -2.26 30.84 30.20
CA LEU A 266 -2.91 29.53 30.26
C LEU A 266 -2.57 28.71 31.50
N PRO A 267 -1.32 28.60 32.00
CA PRO A 267 -1.01 27.69 33.09
C PRO A 267 -1.84 27.92 34.35
N GLU A 268 -2.04 29.20 34.73
CA GLU A 268 -2.83 29.54 35.91
C GLU A 268 -4.33 29.38 35.64
N ALA A 269 -4.80 29.76 34.45
CA ALA A 269 -6.18 29.57 34.03
C ALA A 269 -6.58 28.09 34.03
N THR A 270 -5.77 27.22 33.41
CA THR A 270 -6.01 25.78 33.36
C THR A 270 -6.04 25.17 34.76
N LYS A 271 -5.13 25.56 35.67
CA LYS A 271 -5.14 25.08 37.06
C LYS A 271 -6.42 25.47 37.79
N SER A 272 -6.88 26.71 37.62
CA SER A 272 -8.11 27.22 38.22
C SER A 272 -9.33 26.45 37.70
N GLU A 273 -9.44 26.30 36.38
CA GLU A 273 -10.56 25.59 35.74
C GLU A 273 -10.57 24.09 36.05
N MET A 274 -9.40 23.44 36.14
CA MET A 274 -9.29 22.05 36.60
C MET A 274 -9.83 21.86 38.02
N ARG A 275 -9.63 22.83 38.93
CA ARG A 275 -10.19 22.78 40.29
C ARG A 275 -11.70 22.91 40.26
N LYS A 276 -12.24 23.84 39.47
CA LYS A 276 -13.69 24.02 39.31
C LYS A 276 -14.36 22.77 38.73
N ALA A 277 -13.79 22.19 37.67
CA ALA A 277 -14.31 20.98 37.05
C ALA A 277 -14.29 19.77 38.01
N LYS A 278 -13.24 19.64 38.85
CA LYS A 278 -13.21 18.62 39.91
C LYS A 278 -14.34 18.79 40.92
N ASN A 279 -14.63 20.02 41.35
CA ASN A 279 -15.72 20.28 42.29
C ASN A 279 -17.08 19.95 41.65
N GLN A 280 -17.32 20.41 40.42
CA GLN A 280 -18.55 20.11 39.66
C GLN A 280 -18.76 18.60 39.45
N LEU A 281 -17.68 17.85 39.24
CA LEU A 281 -17.73 16.40 39.13
C LEU A 281 -18.16 15.73 40.44
N LEU A 282 -17.69 16.24 41.58
CA LEU A 282 -18.09 15.73 42.90
C LEU A 282 -19.56 16.05 43.15
N ASP A 283 -20.03 17.25 42.82
CA ASP A 283 -21.43 17.65 42.95
C ASP A 283 -22.33 16.74 42.12
N ALA A 284 -22.04 16.54 40.83
CA ALA A 284 -22.78 15.63 39.96
C ALA A 284 -22.82 14.17 40.50
N LYS A 285 -21.72 13.72 41.12
CA LYS A 285 -21.67 12.40 41.77
C LYS A 285 -22.55 12.34 43.02
N THR A 286 -22.63 13.42 43.80
CA THR A 286 -23.51 13.49 44.98
C THR A 286 -24.99 13.55 44.59
N GLU A 287 -25.30 14.15 43.44
CA GLU A 287 -26.64 14.17 42.84
C GLU A 287 -27.06 12.83 42.22
N GLY A 288 -26.16 11.83 42.18
CA GLY A 288 -26.44 10.49 41.64
C GLY A 288 -26.44 10.41 40.11
N LYS A 289 -25.90 11.42 39.41
CA LYS A 289 -25.75 11.42 37.94
C LYS A 289 -24.68 10.41 37.49
N ASP A 290 -24.81 9.88 36.27
CA ASP A 290 -23.74 9.07 35.68
C ASP A 290 -22.56 9.97 35.27
N VAL A 291 -21.45 9.85 35.99
CA VAL A 291 -20.25 10.67 35.80
C VAL A 291 -19.14 9.95 35.05
N ARG A 292 -19.37 8.75 34.47
CA ARG A 292 -18.30 7.94 33.87
C ARG A 292 -17.58 8.66 32.73
N THR A 293 -18.32 9.33 31.85
CA THR A 293 -17.77 10.11 30.72
C THR A 293 -17.00 11.33 31.22
N LEU A 294 -17.57 12.06 32.19
CA LEU A 294 -16.95 13.22 32.83
C LEU A 294 -15.61 12.89 33.51
N VAL A 295 -15.53 11.76 34.24
CA VAL A 295 -14.28 11.29 34.86
C VAL A 295 -13.19 11.05 33.81
N LYS A 296 -13.56 10.44 32.67
CA LYS A 296 -12.61 10.18 31.58
C LYS A 296 -12.08 11.48 31.00
N VAL A 297 -12.97 12.40 30.64
CA VAL A 297 -12.59 13.71 30.06
C VAL A 297 -11.69 14.49 31.01
N LEU A 298 -12.03 14.53 32.30
CA LEU A 298 -11.24 15.25 33.31
C LEU A 298 -9.86 14.61 33.55
N LYS A 299 -9.76 13.27 33.46
CA LYS A 299 -8.47 12.57 33.50
C LYS A 299 -7.60 12.93 32.30
N ASP A 300 -8.16 12.95 31.11
CA ASP A 300 -7.45 13.30 29.88
C ASP A 300 -6.97 14.76 29.92
N ALA A 301 -7.81 15.68 30.42
CA ALA A 301 -7.42 17.07 30.68
C ALA A 301 -6.24 17.18 31.67
N GLY A 302 -6.25 16.37 32.74
CA GLY A 302 -5.14 16.31 33.70
C GLY A 302 -3.83 15.79 33.10
N VAL A 303 -3.90 14.79 32.21
CA VAL A 303 -2.74 14.29 31.47
C VAL A 303 -2.17 15.37 30.55
N ALA A 304 -3.03 16.11 29.84
CA ALA A 304 -2.60 17.21 28.98
C ALA A 304 -1.92 18.33 29.79
N MET A 305 -2.51 18.72 30.92
CA MET A 305 -1.94 19.74 31.82
C MET A 305 -0.55 19.32 32.37
N ASN A 306 -0.38 18.05 32.76
CA ASN A 306 0.90 17.53 33.26
C ASN A 306 2.00 17.47 32.18
N ARG A 307 1.62 17.49 30.90
CA ARG A 307 2.53 17.56 29.75
C ARG A 307 2.71 19.00 29.25
N GLU A 308 2.30 20.00 30.03
CA GLU A 308 2.36 21.43 29.70
C GLU A 308 1.59 21.81 28.42
N ARG A 309 0.64 20.96 28.00
CA ARG A 309 -0.28 21.22 26.89
C ARG A 309 -1.55 21.87 27.41
N TYR A 310 -1.41 23.11 27.85
CA TYR A 310 -2.48 23.86 28.54
C TYR A 310 -3.66 24.22 27.64
N ASP A 311 -3.39 24.45 26.35
CA ASP A 311 -4.39 24.64 25.30
C ASP A 311 -5.29 23.40 25.16
N GLN A 312 -4.70 22.21 25.00
CA GLN A 312 -5.43 20.94 24.91
C GLN A 312 -6.17 20.62 26.21
N ALA A 313 -5.59 20.98 27.37
CA ALA A 313 -6.27 20.79 28.65
C ALA A 313 -7.54 21.66 28.76
N LEU A 314 -7.50 22.91 28.29
CA LEU A 314 -8.67 23.79 28.27
C LEU A 314 -9.72 23.33 27.25
N GLU A 315 -9.33 22.87 26.06
CA GLU A 315 -10.27 22.25 25.10
C GLU A 315 -11.03 21.09 25.75
N ARG A 316 -10.33 20.17 26.43
CA ARG A 316 -10.96 19.06 27.16
C ARG A 316 -11.84 19.52 28.31
N LEU A 317 -11.52 20.63 28.96
CA LEU A 317 -12.37 21.22 29.99
C LEU A 317 -13.62 21.89 29.40
N SER A 318 -13.57 22.35 28.16
CA SER A 318 -14.76 22.79 27.44
C SER A 318 -15.66 21.60 27.12
N ASP A 319 -15.09 20.50 26.61
CA ASP A 319 -15.80 19.24 26.38
C ASP A 319 -16.48 18.76 27.68
N PHE A 320 -15.78 18.85 28.81
CA PHE A 320 -16.32 18.51 30.14
C PHE A 320 -17.54 19.38 30.51
N LYS A 321 -17.48 20.70 30.27
CA LYS A 321 -18.59 21.61 30.56
C LYS A 321 -19.80 21.31 29.70
N ASP A 322 -19.61 20.97 28.43
CA ASP A 322 -20.70 20.65 27.52
C ASP A 322 -21.34 19.29 27.83
N GLU A 323 -20.52 18.30 28.21
CA GLU A 323 -21.03 17.02 28.68
C GLU A 323 -21.79 17.15 30.01
N LEU A 324 -21.32 18.00 30.92
CA LEU A 324 -21.99 18.26 32.20
C LEU A 324 -23.39 18.90 31.98
N LYS A 325 -23.55 19.77 30.97
CA LYS A 325 -24.87 20.34 30.62
C LYS A 325 -25.85 19.32 30.04
N ARG A 326 -25.36 18.19 29.53
CA ARG A 326 -26.19 17.13 28.94
C ARG A 326 -26.72 16.12 29.97
N LEU A 327 -26.23 16.16 31.21
CA LEU A 327 -26.67 15.32 32.33
C LEU A 327 -27.83 15.95 33.12
#